data_AF-A0A3P1WV88-F1
#
_entry.id   AF-A0A3P1WV88-F1
#
_cell.length_a   1.000
_cell.length_b   1.000
_cell.length_c   1.000
_cell.angle_alpha   90.00
_cell.angle_beta   90.00
_cell.angle_gamma   90.00
#
_symmetry.space_group_name_H-M   'P 1'
#
loop_
_entity.id
_entity.type
_entity.pdbx_description
1 polymer ?
#
loop_
_entity_poly.entity_id
_entity_poly.type
_entity_poly.pdbx_seq_one_letter_code
_entity_poly.pdbx_strand_id
1 'polypeptide(L)' 'MNNDYPLNTLNQLRPLLIGFRKANGLTQKDLSERLGVTQQTYSRLEANPASASIERLFKVFSILGVKISFSSATTSS' A
#
# COMPACT_ATOMS: atom_id res chain seq x y z
N MET A 1 -8.68 -1.80 -16.95
CA MET A 1 -9.74 -1.70 -15.93
C MET A 1 -9.26 -0.74 -14.87
N ASN A 2 -10.01 0.33 -14.57
CA ASN A 2 -9.75 1.13 -13.39
C ASN A 2 -10.34 0.36 -12.20
N ASN A 3 -9.48 -0.29 -11.41
CA ASN A 3 -9.92 -0.97 -10.20
C ASN A 3 -9.75 -0.01 -9.02
N ASP A 4 -10.85 0.59 -8.59
CA ASP A 4 -10.91 1.41 -7.39
C ASP A 4 -11.17 0.50 -6.18
N TYR A 5 -10.27 0.56 -5.19
CA TYR A 5 -10.37 -0.23 -3.96
C TYR A 5 -10.63 0.72 -2.78
N PRO A 6 -11.87 0.88 -2.32
CA PRO A 6 -12.19 1.79 -1.23
C PRO A 6 -11.54 1.34 0.08
N LEU A 7 -10.81 2.26 0.71
CA LEU A 7 -10.25 2.11 2.05
C LEU A 7 -11.24 2.69 3.07
N ASN A 8 -12.04 1.82 3.68
CA ASN A 8 -12.98 2.18 4.74
C ASN A 8 -12.37 2.00 6.13
N THR A 9 -11.35 1.14 6.27
CA THR A 9 -10.66 0.84 7.52
C THR A 9 -9.17 0.59 7.29
N LEU A 10 -8.34 0.83 8.32
CA LEU A 10 -6.89 0.63 8.24
C LEU A 10 -6.50 -0.84 8.01
N ASN A 11 -7.32 -1.79 8.47
CA ASN A 11 -7.05 -3.24 8.29
C ASN A 11 -7.09 -3.68 6.82
N GLN A 12 -7.70 -2.88 5.93
CA GLN A 12 -7.71 -3.15 4.49
C GLN A 12 -6.38 -2.82 3.81
N LEU A 13 -5.50 -2.02 4.43
CA LEU A 13 -4.21 -1.65 3.85
C LEU A 13 -3.33 -2.87 3.56
N ARG A 14 -3.22 -3.81 4.51
CA ARG A 14 -2.35 -4.99 4.37
C ARG A 14 -2.71 -5.88 3.19
N PRO A 15 -3.95 -6.40 3.07
CA PRO A 15 -4.30 -7.25 1.93
C PRO A 15 -4.17 -6.51 0.60
N LEU A 16 -4.43 -5.21 0.55
CA LEU A 16 -4.25 -4.41 -0.66
C LEU A 16 -2.77 -4.28 -1.05
N LEU A 17 -1.88 -3.94 -0.12
CA LEU A 17 -0.44 -3.87 -0.39
C LEU A 17 0.10 -5.21 -0.90
N ILE A 18 -0.27 -6.32 -0.27
CA ILE A 18 0.11 -7.68 -0.72
C ILE A 18 -0.43 -7.95 -2.12
N GLY A 19 -1.69 -7.63 -2.38
CA GLY A 19 -2.35 -7.82 -3.67
C GLY A 19 -1.64 -7.07 -4.79
N PHE A 20 -1.42 -5.76 -4.62
CA PHE A 20 -0.72 -4.95 -5.61
C PHE A 20 0.73 -5.39 -5.80
N ARG A 21 1.44 -5.75 -4.73
CA ARG A 21 2.80 -6.27 -4.85
C ARG A 21 2.86 -7.53 -5.71
N LYS A 22 1.97 -8.50 -5.44
CA LYS A 22 1.89 -9.74 -6.21
C LYS A 22 1.43 -9.50 -7.64
N ALA A 23 0.48 -8.60 -7.86
CA ALA A 23 0.01 -8.23 -9.21
C ALA A 23 1.12 -7.60 -10.07
N ASN A 24 2.08 -6.92 -9.44
CA ASN A 24 3.28 -6.40 -10.10
C ASN A 24 4.42 -7.44 -10.21
N GLY A 25 4.22 -8.69 -9.80
CA GLY A 25 5.25 -9.73 -9.82
C GLY A 25 6.41 -9.50 -8.84
N LEU A 26 6.25 -8.60 -7.86
CA LEU A 26 7.31 -8.24 -6.93
C LEU A 26 7.30 -9.15 -5.70
N THR A 27 8.48 -9.54 -5.22
CA THR A 27 8.68 -10.13 -3.90
C THR A 27 8.82 -9.04 -2.82
N GLN A 28 8.81 -9.42 -1.55
CA GLN A 28 9.15 -8.50 -0.46
C GLN A 28 10.59 -7.97 -0.58
N LYS A 29 11.50 -8.80 -1.11
CA LYS A 29 12.90 -8.43 -1.33
C LYS A 29 13.00 -7.34 -2.39
N ASP A 30 12.37 -7.54 -3.55
CA ASP A 30 12.39 -6.57 -4.65
C ASP A 30 11.85 -5.20 -4.22
N LEU A 31 10.78 -5.20 -3.43
CA LEU A 31 10.20 -3.94 -2.96
C LEU A 31 11.08 -3.26 -1.90
N SER A 32 11.73 -4.04 -1.03
CA SER A 32 12.69 -3.50 -0.06
C SER A 32 13.92 -2.87 -0.71
N GLU A 33 14.44 -3.48 -1.78
CA GLU A 33 15.57 -2.95 -2.56
C GLU A 33 15.21 -1.61 -3.20
N ARG A 34 14.03 -1.51 -3.82
CA ARG A 34 13.52 -0.25 -4.41
C ARG A 34 13.27 0.85 -3.37
N LEU A 35 12.92 0.46 -2.14
CA LEU A 35 12.76 1.37 -1.00
C LEU A 35 14.09 1.75 -0.34
N GLY A 36 15.21 1.13 -0.72
CA GLY A 36 16.51 1.33 -0.07
C GLY A 36 16.55 0.84 1.38
N VAL A 37 15.80 -0.21 1.73
CA VAL A 37 15.69 -0.74 3.11
C VAL A 37 15.86 -2.26 3.13
N THR A 38 16.04 -2.84 4.31
CA THR A 38 16.15 -4.30 4.43
C THR A 38 14.81 -5.00 4.16
N GLN A 39 14.85 -6.25 3.68
CA GLN A 39 13.65 -7.08 3.49
C GLN A 39 12.86 -7.22 4.79
N GLN A 40 13.53 -7.37 5.93
CA GLN A 40 12.87 -7.44 7.25
C GLN A 40 12.11 -6.15 7.58
N THR A 41 12.69 -4.98 7.26
CA THR A 41 12.03 -3.69 7.47
C THR A 41 10.77 -3.58 6.63
N TYR A 42 10.82 -3.98 5.36
CA TYR A 42 9.62 -3.99 4.52
C TYR A 42 8.60 -5.04 4.97
N SER A 43 9.03 -6.24 5.36
CA SER A 43 8.14 -7.30 5.85
C SER A 43 7.34 -6.85 7.08
N ARG A 44 7.97 -6.15 8.03
CA ARG A 44 7.28 -5.55 9.18
C ARG A 44 6.27 -4.48 8.76
N LEU A 45 6.61 -3.64 7.78
CA LEU A 45 5.70 -2.65 7.22
C LEU A 45 4.50 -3.32 6.53
N GLU A 46 4.72 -4.33 5.69
CA GLU A 46 3.63 -5.04 4.99
C GLU A 46 2.74 -5.82 5.99
N ALA A 47 3.29 -6.30 7.10
CA ALA A 47 2.55 -6.97 8.16
C ALA A 47 1.67 -6.01 8.99
N ASN A 48 2.12 -4.76 9.21
CA ASN A 48 1.38 -3.73 9.93
C ASN A 48 1.52 -2.34 9.26
N PRO A 49 0.87 -2.11 8.11
CA PRO A 49 1.02 -0.85 7.38
C PRO A 49 0.38 0.34 8.08
N ALA A 50 -0.60 0.10 8.97
CA ALA A 50 -1.28 1.14 9.73
C ALA A 50 -0.35 1.87 10.71
N SER A 51 0.75 1.25 11.15
CA SER A 51 1.75 1.89 12.02
C SER A 51 2.85 2.63 11.25
N ALA A 52 2.89 2.54 9.93
CA ALA A 52 3.88 3.25 9.13
C ALA A 52 3.50 4.72 8.96
N SER A 53 4.49 5.60 8.83
CA SER A 53 4.21 6.99 8.47
C SER A 53 3.55 7.06 7.09
N ILE A 54 2.68 8.04 6.90
CA ILE A 54 2.04 8.32 5.61
C ILE A 54 3.09 8.51 4.51
N GLU A 55 4.19 9.24 4.79
CA GLU A 55 5.30 9.41 3.84
C GLU A 55 5.86 8.06 3.36
N ARG A 56 6.05 7.10 4.27
CA ARG A 56 6.58 5.79 3.93
C ARG A 56 5.57 4.94 3.15
N LEU A 57 4.29 5.06 3.46
CA LEU A 57 3.21 4.45 2.67
C LEU A 57 3.18 5.04 1.25
N PHE A 58 3.34 6.35 1.08
CA PHE A 58 3.40 6.98 -0.25
C PHE A 58 4.56 6.45 -1.09
N LYS A 59 5.74 6.22 -0.50
CA LYS A 59 6.87 5.59 -1.22
C LYS A 59 6.52 4.18 -1.69
N VAL A 60 5.84 3.40 -0.85
CA VAL A 60 5.36 2.05 -1.22
C VAL A 60 4.34 2.12 -2.35
N PHE A 61 3.35 3.01 -2.26
CA PHE A 61 2.32 3.17 -3.29
C PHE A 61 2.91 3.56 -4.65
N SER A 62 3.88 4.48 -4.65
CA SER A 62 4.60 4.89 -5.85
C SER A 62 5.28 3.70 -6.55
N ILE A 63 5.99 2.85 -5.80
CA ILE A 63 6.64 1.65 -6.35
C ILE A 63 5.62 0.63 -6.86
N LEU A 64 4.48 0.51 -6.19
CA LEU A 64 3.40 -0.41 -6.57
C LEU A 64 2.51 0.11 -7.71
N GLY A 65 2.72 1.34 -8.18
CA GLY A 65 1.85 1.98 -9.18
C GLY A 65 0.44 2.30 -8.64
N VAL A 66 0.29 2.42 -7.33
CA VAL A 66 -0.99 2.72 -6.66
C VAL A 66 -1.16 4.23 -6.54
N LYS A 67 -2.31 4.74 -6.97
CA LYS A 67 -2.73 6.13 -6.74
C LYS A 67 -3.69 6.19 -5.55
N ILE A 68 -3.59 7.23 -4.74
CA ILE A 68 -4.57 7.55 -3.72
C ILE A 68 -5.48 8.65 -4.27
N SER A 69 -6.79 8.47 -4.13
CA SER A 69 -7.80 9.49 -4.39
C SER A 69 -8.64 9.73 -3.13
N PHE A 70 -9.04 10.97 -2.93
CA PHE A 70 -9.98 11.35 -1.88
C PHE A 70 -11.33 11.66 -2.54
N SER A 71 -12.40 11.13 -1.97
CA SER A 71 -13.77 11.41 -2.38
C SER A 71 -14.56 11.90 -1.17
N SER A 72 -15.48 12.83 -1.38
CA SER A 72 -16.45 13.18 -0.34
C SER A 72 -17.31 11.96 -0.03
N ALA A 73 -17.51 11.66 1.24
CA ALA A 73 -18.61 10.78 1.63
C ALA A 73 -19.88 11.61 1.43
N THR A 74 -20.57 11.43 0.31
CA THR A 74 -21.84 12.10 0.09
C THR A 74 -22.83 11.63 1.17
N THR A 75 -22.97 12.41 2.24
CA THR A 75 -24.19 12.40 3.04
C THR A 75 -25.28 12.90 2.12
N SER A 76 -25.98 11.97 1.48
CA SER A 76 -27.20 12.30 0.75
C SER A 76 -28.19 12.83 1.79
N SER A 77 -28.71 14.02 1.52
CA SER A 77 -29.71 14.74 2.31
C SER A 77 -30.96 13.91 2.56
#